data_AF-A0A3P9HZI8-F1
#
_entry.id   AF-A0A3P9HZI8-F1
#
_cell.length_a   1.000
_cell.length_b   1.000
_cell.length_c   1.000
_cell.angle_alpha   90.00
_cell.angle_beta   90.00
_cell.angle_gamma   90.00
#
_symmetry.space_group_name_H-M   'P 1'
#
loop_
_entity.id
_entity.type
_entity.pdbx_description
1 polymer ?
#
loop_
_entity_poly.entity_id
_entity_poly.type
_entity_poly.pdbx_seq_one_letter_code
_entity_poly.pdbx_strand_id
1 'polypeptide(L)'
;MVYSAALPLGNAVPVLSEEVMIGKYFPQLASPGQRLNPSRRGSVESCDERDTTTDSLEDELRIVHHDVTRQMERCLTEAKASVLNCQVLLLPRHMIPRVTNDVLRSSDEPCGLRGASIQLYVEGKEGLKSAGSIFPDPSVTPTFELSVVFRLDKGDGWPPLRHFFDSKVLKLRPEYRLVKRKLYSSASPVVHDFS
;
A
#
# COMPACT_ATOMS: atom_id res chain seq x y z
N MET A 1 -44.89 6.36 -23.33
CA MET A 1 -43.70 5.49 -23.16
C MET A 1 -44.21 4.08 -22.90
N VAL A 2 -43.75 3.13 -23.70
CA VAL A 2 -44.25 1.75 -23.73
C VAL A 2 -43.50 0.96 -22.67
N TYR A 3 -44.21 0.34 -21.73
CA TYR A 3 -43.61 -0.53 -20.73
C TYR A 3 -43.74 -1.98 -21.17
N SER A 4 -42.61 -2.66 -21.33
CA SER A 4 -42.56 -4.12 -21.55
C SER A 4 -42.15 -4.81 -20.27
N ALA A 5 -43.01 -5.71 -19.77
CA ALA A 5 -42.69 -6.67 -18.73
C ALA A 5 -42.12 -7.93 -19.38
N ALA A 6 -41.00 -8.44 -18.86
CA ALA A 6 -40.44 -9.73 -19.27
C ALA A 6 -40.80 -10.79 -18.23
N LEU A 7 -41.57 -11.79 -18.65
CA LEU A 7 -41.73 -13.07 -17.97
C LEU A 7 -40.60 -14.02 -18.44
N PRO A 8 -39.95 -14.77 -17.55
CA PRO A 8 -39.33 -16.03 -17.94
C PRO A 8 -40.26 -17.18 -17.60
N LEU A 9 -40.77 -17.84 -18.66
CA LEU A 9 -41.26 -19.22 -18.61
C LEU A 9 -40.14 -20.12 -18.11
N GLY A 10 -40.48 -21.04 -17.20
CA GLY A 10 -39.54 -21.97 -16.60
C GLY A 10 -39.05 -23.06 -17.54
N ASN A 11 -37.97 -23.70 -17.11
CA ASN A 11 -37.73 -25.11 -17.36
C ASN A 11 -37.06 -25.70 -16.12
N ALA A 12 -37.69 -26.74 -15.59
CA ALA A 12 -37.25 -27.52 -14.43
C ALA A 12 -36.30 -28.63 -14.87
N VAL A 13 -35.17 -28.79 -14.16
CA VAL A 13 -34.44 -30.06 -13.95
C VAL A 13 -33.73 -29.95 -12.58
N PRO A 14 -33.73 -30.99 -11.72
CA PRO A 14 -33.49 -30.85 -10.29
C PRO A 14 -32.00 -30.89 -9.97
N VAL A 15 -31.56 -30.09 -9.00
CA VAL A 15 -30.26 -30.27 -8.36
C VAL A 15 -30.49 -30.45 -6.86
N LEU A 16 -29.92 -31.55 -6.41
CA LEU A 16 -29.99 -32.20 -5.12
C LEU A 16 -29.56 -31.27 -3.97
N SER A 17 -30.21 -31.42 -2.82
CA SER A 17 -29.90 -30.78 -1.54
C SER A 17 -28.40 -30.74 -1.22
N GLU A 18 -27.91 -29.55 -0.89
CA GLU A 18 -26.62 -29.35 -0.24
C GLU A 18 -26.80 -29.55 1.27
N GLU A 19 -26.65 -30.79 1.74
CA GLU A 19 -26.43 -31.03 3.16
C GLU A 19 -25.21 -31.95 3.38
N VAL A 20 -24.27 -31.42 4.17
CA VAL A 20 -23.33 -32.12 5.04
C VAL A 20 -22.20 -32.90 4.35
N MET A 21 -21.01 -32.28 4.27
CA MET A 21 -19.72 -33.01 4.23
C MET A 21 -18.60 -32.17 4.90
N ILE A 22 -18.85 -31.67 6.11
CA ILE A 22 -17.78 -31.31 7.05
C ILE A 22 -17.74 -32.44 8.08
N GLY A 23 -16.82 -33.38 7.88
CA GLY A 23 -16.72 -34.54 8.77
C GLY A 23 -15.77 -35.62 8.30
N LYS A 24 -14.60 -35.28 7.75
CA LYS A 24 -13.57 -36.29 7.42
C LYS A 24 -12.15 -35.78 7.67
N TYR A 25 -11.87 -35.41 8.92
CA TYR A 25 -10.49 -35.38 9.45
C TYR A 25 -10.49 -35.86 10.91
N PHE A 26 -10.83 -37.12 11.12
CA PHE A 26 -10.56 -37.83 12.37
C PHE A 26 -10.32 -39.31 12.06
N PRO A 27 -9.09 -39.84 12.24
CA PRO A 27 -8.91 -41.27 12.39
C PRO A 27 -9.03 -41.61 13.88
N GLN A 28 -10.20 -42.12 14.28
CA GLN A 28 -10.34 -42.88 15.51
C GLN A 28 -10.13 -44.36 15.17
N LEU A 29 -9.01 -44.93 15.61
CA LEU A 29 -8.75 -46.37 15.60
C LEU A 29 -9.04 -46.93 17.00
N ALA A 30 -9.95 -47.88 17.08
CA ALA A 30 -10.15 -48.82 18.19
C ALA A 30 -10.58 -50.16 17.55
N SER A 31 -10.11 -51.36 17.89
CA SER A 31 -9.54 -51.98 19.12
C SER A 31 -8.76 -53.27 18.69
N PRO A 32 -8.52 -54.31 19.53
CA PRO A 32 -7.86 -54.40 20.85
C PRO A 32 -6.64 -55.36 20.82
N GLY A 33 -5.77 -55.27 21.84
CA GLY A 33 -5.04 -56.44 22.36
C GLY A 33 -3.52 -56.49 22.21
N GLN A 34 -2.89 -56.87 23.32
CA GLN A 34 -1.53 -57.38 23.51
C GLN A 34 -0.37 -56.43 23.82
N ARG A 35 0.49 -56.96 24.68
CA ARG A 35 1.36 -56.35 25.68
C ARG A 35 2.81 -56.18 25.17
N LEU A 36 3.48 -55.17 25.75
CA LEU A 36 4.92 -55.05 26.06
C LEU A 36 5.93 -54.86 24.92
N ASN A 37 6.51 -53.65 24.84
CA ASN A 37 7.93 -53.35 25.06
C ASN A 37 8.22 -51.85 24.85
N PRO A 38 8.83 -51.12 25.81
CA PRO A 38 9.09 -49.69 25.66
C PRO A 38 10.54 -49.46 25.23
N SER A 39 10.83 -49.49 23.93
CA SER A 39 12.14 -49.09 23.38
C SER A 39 12.08 -48.88 21.88
N ARG A 40 11.67 -47.68 21.46
CA ARG A 40 12.02 -46.98 20.21
C ARG A 40 11.13 -45.75 20.08
N ARG A 41 11.34 -44.79 21.00
CA ARG A 41 10.91 -43.42 20.78
C ARG A 41 11.83 -42.86 19.71
N GLY A 42 11.35 -42.82 18.46
CA GLY A 42 12.01 -42.05 17.41
C GLY A 42 12.15 -40.62 17.90
N SER A 43 13.38 -40.19 18.14
CA SER A 43 13.71 -38.80 18.36
C SER A 43 13.46 -38.11 17.02
N VAL A 44 12.38 -37.34 16.91
CA VAL A 44 12.32 -36.33 15.87
C VAL A 44 13.39 -35.31 16.24
N GLU A 45 14.47 -35.21 15.46
CA GLU A 45 15.32 -34.03 15.54
C GLU A 45 14.41 -32.81 15.34
N SER A 46 14.29 -32.00 16.40
CA SER A 46 13.76 -30.65 16.27
C SER A 46 14.69 -29.93 15.31
N CYS A 47 14.20 -29.64 14.10
CA CYS A 47 14.86 -28.72 13.20
C CYS A 47 14.87 -27.35 13.89
N ASP A 48 15.95 -27.05 14.60
CA ASP A 48 16.24 -25.70 15.05
C ASP A 48 16.55 -24.86 13.81
N GLU A 49 15.53 -24.24 13.22
CA GLU A 49 15.70 -23.14 12.27
C GLU A 49 16.15 -21.90 13.04
N ARG A 50 17.46 -21.81 13.33
CA ARG A 50 18.07 -20.59 13.89
C ARG A 50 18.47 -19.63 12.76
N ASP A 51 17.81 -18.47 12.76
CA ASP A 51 18.33 -17.13 12.43
C ASP A 51 18.85 -16.78 11.02
N THR A 52 18.52 -17.52 9.95
CA THR A 52 18.82 -17.07 8.57
C THR A 52 17.67 -16.35 7.85
N THR A 53 16.45 -16.42 8.36
CA THR A 53 15.26 -15.90 7.67
C THR A 53 15.04 -14.40 7.88
N THR A 54 15.54 -13.84 8.99
CA THR A 54 15.36 -12.41 9.31
C THR A 54 16.23 -11.50 8.44
N ASP A 55 17.48 -11.89 8.17
CA ASP A 55 18.42 -11.07 7.38
C ASP A 55 17.94 -10.90 5.92
N SER A 56 17.40 -11.98 5.33
CA SER A 56 16.90 -11.95 3.96
C SER A 56 15.65 -11.09 3.78
N LEU A 57 14.76 -10.99 4.78
CA LEU A 57 13.54 -10.18 4.69
C LEU A 57 13.82 -8.69 4.89
N GLU A 58 14.81 -8.36 5.70
CA GLU A 58 15.26 -6.98 5.89
C GLU A 58 15.88 -6.40 4.61
N ASP A 59 16.64 -7.20 3.88
CA ASP A 59 17.24 -6.77 2.62
C ASP A 59 16.21 -6.53 1.52
N GLU A 60 15.20 -7.40 1.40
CA GLU A 60 14.08 -7.17 0.48
C GLU A 60 13.32 -5.87 0.82
N LEU A 61 13.04 -5.62 2.10
CA LEU A 61 12.39 -4.39 2.55
C LEU A 61 13.24 -3.15 2.22
N ARG A 62 14.57 -3.23 2.36
CA ARG A 62 15.50 -2.15 2.01
C ARG A 62 15.48 -1.84 0.52
N ILE A 63 15.46 -2.88 -0.33
CA ILE A 63 15.38 -2.72 -1.79
C ILE A 63 14.07 -2.03 -2.18
N VAL A 64 12.95 -2.50 -1.64
CA VAL A 64 11.62 -1.92 -1.89
C VAL A 64 11.54 -0.47 -1.40
N HIS A 65 12.06 -0.19 -0.21
CA HIS A 65 12.13 1.18 0.33
C HIS A 65 12.92 2.12 -0.59
N HIS A 66 14.10 1.67 -1.03
CA HIS A 66 14.95 2.45 -1.92
C HIS A 66 14.30 2.71 -3.28
N ASP A 67 13.62 1.71 -3.85
CA ASP A 67 12.95 1.86 -5.14
C ASP A 67 11.79 2.86 -5.08
N VAL A 68 10.90 2.74 -4.08
CA VAL A 68 9.81 3.70 -3.89
C VAL A 68 10.35 5.12 -3.63
N THR A 69 11.39 5.25 -2.81
CA THR A 69 12.06 6.54 -2.55
C THR A 69 12.53 7.18 -3.86
N ARG A 70 13.24 6.41 -4.70
CA ARG A 70 13.74 6.86 -6.00
C ARG A 70 12.59 7.28 -6.93
N GLN A 71 11.52 6.50 -6.97
CA GLN A 71 10.36 6.82 -7.81
C GLN A 71 9.68 8.12 -7.36
N MET A 72 9.54 8.35 -6.05
CA MET A 72 9.00 9.61 -5.51
C MET A 72 9.87 10.81 -5.87
N GLU A 73 11.19 10.71 -5.72
CA GLU A 73 12.12 11.76 -6.09
C GLU A 73 12.06 12.08 -7.59
N ARG A 74 11.91 11.04 -8.43
CA ARG A 74 11.72 11.19 -9.87
C ARG A 74 10.43 11.94 -10.18
N CYS A 75 9.29 11.53 -9.63
CA CYS A 75 8.02 12.21 -9.85
C CYS A 75 8.09 13.68 -9.43
N LEU A 76 8.67 13.99 -8.25
CA LEU A 76 8.84 15.37 -7.80
C LEU A 76 9.75 16.17 -8.72
N THR A 77 10.80 15.56 -9.28
CA THR A 77 11.70 16.19 -10.24
C THR A 77 10.99 16.52 -11.54
N GLU A 78 10.20 15.59 -12.07
CA GLU A 78 9.40 15.79 -13.28
C GLU A 78 8.31 16.86 -13.05
N ALA A 79 7.68 16.88 -11.87
CA ALA A 79 6.67 17.85 -11.47
C ALA A 79 7.17 19.30 -11.45
N LYS A 80 8.48 19.53 -11.25
CA LYS A 80 9.09 20.87 -11.24
C LYS A 80 8.76 21.65 -12.52
N ALA A 81 8.97 21.02 -13.67
CA ALA A 81 8.80 21.65 -14.97
C ALA A 81 7.37 21.57 -15.49
N SER A 82 6.63 20.50 -15.16
CA SER A 82 5.32 20.24 -15.75
C SER A 82 4.16 20.93 -15.02
N VAL A 83 4.19 20.96 -13.68
CA VAL A 83 3.02 21.33 -12.86
C VAL A 83 3.32 22.42 -11.84
N LEU A 84 4.53 22.38 -11.27
CA LEU A 84 4.96 23.34 -10.26
C LEU A 84 5.57 24.62 -10.85
N ASN A 85 5.97 24.58 -12.13
CA ASN A 85 6.60 25.69 -12.86
C ASN A 85 7.77 26.33 -12.11
N CYS A 86 8.61 25.52 -11.46
CA CYS A 86 9.75 25.96 -10.67
C CYS A 86 11.08 25.40 -11.22
N GLN A 87 12.16 26.15 -11.03
CA GLN A 87 13.51 25.69 -11.37
C GLN A 87 14.13 24.89 -10.21
N VAL A 88 13.81 25.24 -8.97
CA VAL A 88 14.33 24.61 -7.76
C VAL A 88 13.17 24.25 -6.84
N LEU A 89 13.16 23.01 -6.36
CA LEU A 89 12.26 22.52 -5.32
C LEU A 89 13.11 22.14 -4.12
N LEU A 90 12.94 22.84 -3.00
CA LEU A 90 13.66 22.59 -1.76
C LEU A 90 12.86 21.62 -0.89
N LEU A 91 13.46 20.49 -0.54
CA LEU A 91 12.87 19.48 0.32
C LEU A 91 13.52 19.52 1.71
N PRO A 92 12.73 19.35 2.79
CA PRO A 92 13.27 19.06 4.11
C PRO A 92 14.13 17.79 4.10
N ARG A 93 15.16 17.79 4.94
CA ARG A 93 16.10 16.66 5.04
C ARG A 93 15.36 15.38 5.43
N HIS A 94 15.67 14.28 4.75
CA HIS A 94 15.06 12.96 4.96
C HIS A 94 13.52 12.91 4.79
N MET A 95 12.90 13.92 4.14
CA MET A 95 11.46 13.93 3.94
C MET A 95 10.98 12.71 3.14
N ILE A 96 11.56 12.47 1.96
CA ILE A 96 11.10 11.38 1.10
C ILE A 96 11.28 10.01 1.76
N PRO A 97 12.43 9.65 2.34
CA PRO A 97 12.58 8.40 3.08
C PRO A 97 11.57 8.20 4.23
N ARG A 98 11.20 9.28 4.95
CA ARG A 98 10.16 9.23 5.99
C ARG A 98 8.79 8.92 5.40
N VAL A 99 8.41 9.64 4.36
CA VAL A 99 7.14 9.43 3.65
C VAL A 99 7.07 8.02 3.08
N THR A 100 8.15 7.52 2.48
CA THR A 100 8.24 6.14 1.99
C THR A 100 8.00 5.13 3.10
N ASN A 101 8.60 5.31 4.27
CA ASN A 101 8.33 4.43 5.42
C ASN A 101 6.85 4.42 5.82
N ASP A 102 6.18 5.57 5.81
CA ASP A 102 4.77 5.65 6.18
C ASP A 102 3.86 5.05 5.11
N VAL A 103 4.22 5.18 3.83
CA VAL A 103 3.57 4.48 2.71
C VAL A 103 3.67 2.97 2.88
N LEU A 104 4.86 2.45 3.18
CA LEU A 104 5.07 1.01 3.42
C LEU A 104 4.25 0.51 4.63
N ARG A 105 4.24 1.26 5.73
CA ARG A 105 3.44 0.92 6.92
C ARG A 105 1.94 0.97 6.68
N SER A 106 1.48 1.83 5.77
CA SER A 106 0.07 1.98 5.41
C SER A 106 -0.37 1.03 4.29
N SER A 107 0.47 0.06 3.92
CA SER A 107 0.20 -0.96 2.90
C SER A 107 -0.28 -2.28 3.52
N ASP A 108 -1.18 -2.20 4.51
CA ASP A 108 -1.83 -3.30 5.24
C ASP A 108 -3.05 -3.90 4.51
N GLU A 109 -3.18 -3.62 3.21
CA GLU A 109 -4.27 -4.09 2.35
C GLU A 109 -3.86 -5.35 1.54
N PRO A 110 -4.80 -6.06 0.89
CA PRO A 110 -4.48 -7.19 0.05
C PRO A 110 -3.42 -6.88 -1.02
N CYS A 111 -2.49 -7.81 -1.20
CA CYS A 111 -1.29 -7.67 -2.03
C CYS A 111 -0.25 -6.64 -1.51
N GLY A 112 -0.46 -6.07 -0.33
CA GLY A 112 0.45 -5.12 0.30
C GLY A 112 0.81 -3.96 -0.63
N LEU A 113 2.06 -3.53 -0.61
CA LEU A 113 2.54 -2.44 -1.48
C LEU A 113 2.29 -2.69 -2.97
N ARG A 114 2.34 -3.96 -3.43
CA ARG A 114 2.10 -4.31 -4.84
C ARG A 114 0.67 -3.98 -5.28
N GLY A 115 -0.29 -4.01 -4.35
CA GLY A 115 -1.68 -3.62 -4.58
C GLY A 115 -1.94 -2.11 -4.46
N ALA A 116 -0.92 -1.29 -4.19
CA ALA A 116 -1.09 0.14 -3.99
C ALA A 116 -1.05 0.91 -5.32
N SER A 117 -1.95 1.90 -5.46
CA SER A 117 -1.72 3.04 -6.37
C SER A 117 -1.29 4.24 -5.53
N ILE A 118 -0.04 4.66 -5.65
CA ILE A 118 0.49 5.77 -4.86
C ILE A 118 0.38 7.04 -5.70
N GLN A 119 -0.39 8.02 -5.21
CA GLN A 119 -0.61 9.30 -5.88
C GLN A 119 0.11 10.40 -5.11
N LEU A 120 0.89 11.23 -5.80
CA LEU A 120 1.64 12.32 -5.20
C LEU A 120 1.00 13.65 -5.54
N TYR A 121 0.77 14.48 -4.53
CA TYR A 121 0.19 15.80 -4.69
C TYR A 121 1.01 16.85 -3.96
N VAL A 122 0.96 18.09 -4.48
CA VAL A 122 1.55 19.27 -3.85
C VAL A 122 0.45 20.30 -3.62
N GLU A 123 0.21 20.64 -2.37
CA GLU A 123 -0.77 21.64 -1.91
C GLU A 123 -0.09 22.99 -1.73
N GLY A 124 -0.54 23.99 -2.50
CA GLY A 124 -0.03 25.36 -2.46
C GLY A 124 -1.12 26.42 -2.42
N LYS A 125 -0.75 27.68 -2.69
CA LYS A 125 -1.71 28.80 -2.79
C LYS A 125 -2.71 28.61 -3.93
N GLU A 126 -2.28 27.97 -5.01
CA GLU A 126 -3.09 27.67 -6.20
C GLU A 126 -3.95 26.40 -6.05
N GLY A 127 -3.96 25.78 -4.86
CA GLY A 127 -4.69 24.54 -4.58
C GLY A 127 -3.83 23.28 -4.67
N LEU A 128 -4.49 22.15 -4.88
CA LEU A 128 -3.89 20.83 -4.93
C LEU A 128 -3.47 20.47 -6.36
N LYS A 129 -2.20 20.15 -6.56
CA LYS A 129 -1.63 19.80 -7.87
C LYS A 129 -1.12 18.36 -7.88
N SER A 130 -1.38 17.60 -8.94
CA SER A 130 -0.84 16.24 -9.10
C SER A 130 0.63 16.31 -9.53
N ALA A 131 1.52 15.69 -8.76
CA ALA A 131 2.95 15.62 -9.02
C ALA A 131 3.38 14.30 -9.69
N GLY A 132 2.51 13.31 -9.74
CA GLY A 132 2.78 12.03 -10.39
C GLY A 132 2.14 10.85 -9.65
N SER A 133 2.30 9.67 -10.22
CA SER A 133 1.77 8.42 -9.70
C SER A 133 2.81 7.31 -9.77
N ILE A 134 2.80 6.43 -8.78
CA ILE A 134 3.67 5.26 -8.67
C ILE A 134 2.81 4.01 -8.56
N PHE A 135 3.13 3.00 -9.36
CA PHE A 135 2.51 1.69 -9.34
C PHE A 135 3.61 0.67 -9.04
N PRO A 136 3.78 0.25 -7.77
CA PRO A 136 4.89 -0.63 -7.37
C PRO A 136 4.94 -1.94 -8.15
N ASP A 137 3.79 -2.46 -8.56
CA ASP A 137 3.72 -3.62 -9.46
C ASP A 137 2.63 -3.42 -10.53
N PRO A 138 2.99 -3.16 -11.80
CA PRO A 138 2.02 -2.97 -12.87
C PRO A 138 1.30 -4.25 -13.30
N SER A 139 1.75 -5.43 -12.87
CA SER A 139 1.06 -6.71 -13.13
C SER A 139 -0.12 -6.97 -12.20
N VAL A 140 -0.21 -6.21 -11.10
CA VAL A 140 -1.26 -6.32 -10.09
C VAL A 140 -2.25 -5.17 -10.27
N THR A 141 -3.54 -5.49 -10.30
CA THR A 141 -4.58 -4.46 -10.26
C THR A 141 -4.62 -3.80 -8.87
N PRO A 142 -4.49 -2.47 -8.76
CA PRO A 142 -4.51 -1.81 -7.46
C PRO A 142 -5.82 -2.07 -6.70
N THR A 143 -5.72 -2.35 -5.40
CA THR A 143 -6.87 -2.59 -4.51
C THR A 143 -7.15 -1.39 -3.59
N PHE A 144 -6.15 -0.53 -3.40
CA PHE A 144 -6.23 0.70 -2.61
C PHE A 144 -5.34 1.79 -3.21
N GLU A 145 -5.62 3.02 -2.82
CA GLU A 145 -4.86 4.22 -3.17
C GLU A 145 -4.22 4.81 -1.92
N LEU A 146 -2.97 5.23 -2.05
CA LEU A 146 -2.24 6.03 -1.07
C LEU A 146 -1.94 7.41 -1.66
N SER A 147 -2.72 8.40 -1.26
CA SER A 147 -2.57 9.79 -1.68
C SER A 147 -1.65 10.55 -0.72
N VAL A 148 -0.43 10.85 -1.15
CA VAL A 148 0.57 11.64 -0.41
C VAL A 148 0.43 13.10 -0.80
N VAL A 149 0.11 13.97 0.16
CA VAL A 149 -0.06 15.41 -0.04
C VAL A 149 1.07 16.17 0.66
N PHE A 150 2.02 16.63 -0.14
CA PHE A 150 3.08 17.54 0.28
C PHE A 150 2.54 18.97 0.41
N ARG A 151 2.99 19.75 1.40
CA ARG A 151 2.57 21.15 1.59
C ARG A 151 3.68 22.11 1.17
N LEU A 152 3.35 23.16 0.44
CA LEU A 152 4.28 24.26 0.15
C LEU A 152 4.37 25.23 1.35
N ASP A 153 5.57 25.75 1.56
CA ASP A 153 5.84 26.81 2.54
C ASP A 153 5.13 28.10 2.08
N LYS A 154 4.25 28.65 2.93
CA LYS A 154 3.41 29.82 2.60
C LYS A 154 4.19 31.14 2.64
N GLY A 155 5.41 31.12 3.18
CA GLY A 155 6.40 32.15 2.92
C GLY A 155 6.28 33.42 3.76
N ASP A 156 6.03 33.29 5.07
CA ASP A 156 6.05 34.43 5.99
C ASP A 156 7.49 34.82 6.45
N GLY A 157 8.52 34.11 5.98
CA GLY A 157 9.89 34.19 6.52
C GLY A 157 11.01 34.66 5.59
N TRP A 158 10.74 35.19 4.39
CA TRP A 158 11.81 35.69 3.49
C TRP A 158 11.74 37.21 3.28
N PRO A 159 12.89 37.91 3.24
CA PRO A 159 12.98 39.36 3.07
C PRO A 159 12.51 39.86 1.68
N PRO A 160 12.20 41.16 1.52
CA PRO A 160 11.53 41.78 0.36
C PRO A 160 12.30 41.77 -0.98
N LEU A 161 13.44 41.10 -1.11
CA LEU A 161 14.22 40.99 -2.37
C LEU A 161 13.64 39.97 -3.37
N ARG A 162 12.45 39.46 -3.07
CA ARG A 162 11.69 38.44 -3.77
C ARG A 162 11.35 38.75 -5.24
N HIS A 163 11.25 40.02 -5.64
CA HIS A 163 10.83 40.38 -7.00
C HIS A 163 11.74 39.89 -8.14
N PHE A 164 12.97 39.45 -7.83
CA PHE A 164 13.91 38.95 -8.83
C PHE A 164 14.08 37.42 -8.84
N PHE A 165 13.57 36.69 -7.83
CA PHE A 165 13.75 35.24 -7.66
C PHE A 165 12.44 34.44 -7.44
N ASP A 166 11.31 35.10 -7.15
CA ASP A 166 10.12 34.48 -6.55
C ASP A 166 9.37 33.44 -7.41
N SER A 167 9.48 33.44 -8.73
CA SER A 167 8.73 32.48 -9.56
C SER A 167 9.43 31.13 -9.73
N LYS A 168 10.68 30.99 -9.28
CA LYS A 168 11.55 29.87 -9.68
C LYS A 168 11.97 28.94 -8.56
N VAL A 169 11.77 29.29 -7.29
CA VAL A 169 12.14 28.44 -6.14
C VAL A 169 10.92 28.16 -5.27
N LEU A 170 10.58 26.89 -5.11
CA LEU A 170 9.52 26.43 -4.21
C LEU A 170 10.13 25.63 -3.07
N LYS A 171 9.54 25.70 -1.88
CA LYS A 171 9.99 24.96 -0.71
C LYS A 171 8.84 24.14 -0.14
N LEU A 172 9.08 22.85 0.05
CA LEU A 172 8.16 21.98 0.77
C LEU A 172 8.35 22.14 2.28
N ARG A 173 7.24 22.02 2.98
CA ARG A 173 7.15 21.91 4.42
C ARG A 173 7.48 20.47 4.85
N PRO A 174 8.02 20.26 6.07
CA PRO A 174 8.22 18.92 6.62
C PRO A 174 6.90 18.18 6.83
N GLU A 175 5.80 18.91 7.03
CA GLU A 175 4.48 18.33 7.21
C GLU A 175 3.87 17.85 5.89
N TYR A 176 3.27 16.67 5.94
CA TYR A 176 2.53 16.08 4.82
C TYR A 176 1.33 15.31 5.35
N ARG A 177 0.42 14.97 4.44
CA ARG A 177 -0.75 14.16 4.75
C ARG A 177 -0.75 12.90 3.88
N LEU A 178 -1.03 11.76 4.49
CA LEU A 178 -1.25 10.50 3.79
C LEU A 178 -2.73 10.13 3.88
N VAL A 179 -3.35 9.88 2.74
CA VAL A 179 -4.76 9.47 2.66
C VAL A 179 -4.83 8.10 2.04
N LYS A 180 -5.31 7.11 2.81
CA LYS A 180 -5.54 5.75 2.33
C LYS A 180 -7.01 5.58 1.95
N ARG A 181 -7.28 5.13 0.73
CA ARG A 181 -8.64 4.86 0.23
C ARG A 181 -8.71 3.47 -0.41
N LYS A 182 -9.63 2.64 0.05
CA LYS A 182 -9.91 1.34 -0.59
C LYS A 182 -10.69 1.57 -1.89
N LEU A 183 -10.30 0.93 -2.99
CA LEU A 183 -10.89 1.17 -4.32
C LEU A 183 -12.21 0.44 -4.54
N TYR A 184 -12.39 -0.70 -3.87
CA TYR A 184 -13.55 -1.58 -4.03
C TYR A 184 -14.34 -1.77 -2.73
N SER A 185 -14.37 -0.73 -1.89
CA SER A 185 -15.10 -0.72 -0.63
C SER A 185 -15.76 0.64 -0.42
N SER A 186 -16.90 0.65 0.29
CA SER A 186 -17.58 1.87 0.74
C SER A 186 -16.97 2.48 2.01
N ALA A 187 -15.91 1.88 2.55
CA ALA A 187 -15.21 2.41 3.71
C ALA A 187 -14.71 3.84 3.44
N SER A 188 -14.88 4.72 4.42
CA SER A 188 -14.36 6.09 4.34
C SER A 188 -12.83 6.09 4.26
N PRO A 189 -12.21 7.02 3.51
CA PRO A 189 -10.77 7.16 3.49
C PRO A 189 -10.19 7.42 4.89
N VAL A 190 -9.04 6.84 5.18
CA VAL A 190 -8.29 7.06 6.42
C VAL A 190 -7.25 8.15 6.16
N VAL A 191 -7.21 9.17 7.02
CA VAL A 191 -6.33 10.32 6.88
C VAL A 191 -5.33 10.36 8.02
N HIS A 192 -4.05 10.51 7.68
CA HIS A 192 -2.96 10.70 8.63
C HIS A 192 -2.19 11.98 8.30
N ASP A 193 -2.15 12.92 9.24
CA ASP A 193 -1.32 14.12 9.14
C ASP A 193 -0.01 13.89 9.92
N PHE A 194 1.12 14.20 9.27
CA PHE A 194 2.46 14.04 9.82
C PHE A 194 3.13 15.41 10.01
N SER A 195 3.84 15.56 11.13
CA SER A 195 4.65 16.75 11.47
C SER A 195 6.15 16.55 11.29
#